data_AF-A0A812U105-F1
#
_entry.id   AF-A0A812U105-F1
#
_cell.length_a   1.000
_cell.length_b   1.000
_cell.length_c   1.000
_cell.angle_alpha   90.00
_cell.angle_beta   90.00
_cell.angle_gamma   90.00
#
_symmetry.space_group_name_H-M   'P 1'
#
loop_
_entity.id
_entity.type
_entity.pdbx_description
1 polymer ?
#
loop_
_entity_poly.entity_id
_entity_poly.type
_entity_poly.pdbx_seq_one_letter_code
_entity_poly.pdbx_strand_id
1 'polypeptide(L)'
;MLTYAILLGMIVKTSAEEQCEDAGLLQSKTKTASGDEKLDLGSSWFFSCGSGGRGEPGTVDGLYTFGAPGSASPGFELRSADGGCFPGARVVTLRTEGEMEQTDPIAWLASRVSLWHPRMDLYLLDVDDPSKDRYYPCTLSNVQHWPNSTWLVRADWSLHSGTYFNQVAARSSNTFVKRLSNWALDLSYTRDAEKGAELARQGGFRVVGAARYQPGDSRMILDAPLWPNWWQFGEQVSYLVQHPQTLECLVTFQGTYDTVDWSQNARGITREFCGLTLPDDRCCPWPLPTCRGDCRVQRDGDSFVHSGFWAELYRMTQVPSWQQNIRPRLPYCKEVSVFGHSLGGAMSTLFAACIGRAPKNGTHGYEDYASISWTKQRPKLLPENATFEI
;
A
#
# COMPACT_ATOMS: atom_id res chain seq x y z
N MET A 1 -1.34 -64.65 -33.84
CA MET A 1 -1.10 -64.47 -32.39
C MET A 1 0.10 -63.52 -32.28
N LEU A 2 -0.12 -62.20 -32.17
CA LEU A 2 -0.21 -61.44 -30.90
C LEU A 2 0.93 -61.84 -29.95
N THR A 3 1.89 -61.00 -29.58
CA THR A 3 1.73 -59.71 -28.84
C THR A 3 3.04 -58.88 -28.97
N TYR A 4 2.97 -57.62 -29.45
CA TYR A 4 2.89 -56.33 -28.74
C TYR A 4 4.22 -55.71 -28.26
N ALA A 5 4.61 -54.65 -28.98
CA ALA A 5 5.58 -53.64 -28.60
C ALA A 5 4.91 -52.54 -27.76
N ILE A 6 5.62 -52.00 -26.76
CA ILE A 6 5.33 -50.69 -26.17
C ILE A 6 6.66 -49.94 -26.02
N LEU A 7 6.85 -48.95 -26.91
CA LEU A 7 7.81 -47.86 -26.75
C LEU A 7 7.14 -46.78 -25.89
N LEU A 8 7.77 -46.38 -24.80
CA LEU A 8 7.43 -45.15 -24.08
C LEU A 8 8.65 -44.22 -24.11
N GLY A 9 8.45 -43.05 -24.69
CA GLY A 9 9.48 -42.03 -24.89
C GLY A 9 9.95 -41.41 -23.59
N MET A 10 11.26 -41.24 -23.47
CA MET A 10 11.87 -40.36 -22.50
C MET A 10 11.66 -38.91 -22.95
N ILE A 11 10.72 -38.22 -22.32
CA ILE A 11 10.67 -36.76 -22.34
C ILE A 11 11.64 -36.28 -21.27
N VAL A 12 12.68 -35.57 -21.69
CA VAL A 12 13.58 -34.83 -20.81
C VAL A 12 12.77 -33.69 -20.19
N LYS A 13 12.38 -33.83 -18.92
CA LYS A 13 11.87 -32.71 -18.11
C LYS A 13 13.04 -31.79 -17.78
N THR A 14 13.00 -30.57 -18.30
CA THR A 14 13.94 -29.49 -17.99
C THR A 14 13.68 -28.90 -16.61
N SER A 15 14.76 -28.59 -15.90
CA SER A 15 14.88 -28.01 -14.56
C SER A 15 13.97 -26.82 -14.25
N ALA A 16 13.06 -27.01 -13.28
CA ALA A 16 12.42 -25.93 -12.50
C ALA A 16 11.81 -26.47 -11.19
N GLU A 17 11.56 -27.78 -11.07
CA GLU A 17 10.91 -28.40 -9.90
C GLU A 17 11.86 -28.83 -8.77
N GLU A 18 13.19 -28.78 -8.94
CA GLU A 18 14.16 -29.38 -8.00
C GLU A 18 14.73 -28.39 -6.95
N GLN A 19 14.25 -27.14 -6.88
CA GLN A 19 14.75 -26.13 -5.91
C GLN A 19 13.79 -25.81 -4.75
N CYS A 20 12.72 -26.59 -4.57
CA CYS A 20 11.72 -26.32 -3.52
C CYS A 20 11.56 -27.43 -2.45
N GLU A 21 12.37 -28.49 -2.43
CA GLU A 21 12.20 -29.60 -1.46
C GLU A 21 13.15 -29.63 -0.25
N ASP A 22 14.12 -28.73 -0.09
CA ASP A 22 15.08 -28.80 1.04
C ASP A 22 14.79 -27.86 2.24
N ALA A 23 13.56 -27.36 2.36
CA ALA A 23 13.09 -26.64 3.58
C ALA A 23 12.24 -27.52 4.51
N GLY A 24 12.40 -28.85 4.43
CA GLY A 24 11.69 -29.82 5.26
C GLY A 24 12.43 -30.18 6.55
N LEU A 25 11.78 -29.89 7.69
CA LEU A 25 11.88 -30.59 8.97
C LEU A 25 13.27 -30.71 9.65
N LEU A 26 13.53 -29.81 10.60
CA LEU A 26 14.20 -30.17 11.85
C LEU A 26 13.27 -29.86 13.03
N GLN A 27 12.37 -30.80 13.34
CA GLN A 27 11.73 -30.85 14.65
C GLN A 27 12.77 -31.28 15.68
N SER A 28 13.37 -30.34 16.42
CA SER A 28 14.10 -30.70 17.64
C SER A 28 13.09 -30.90 18.77
N LYS A 29 12.75 -32.15 19.08
CA LYS A 29 12.03 -32.49 20.31
C LYS A 29 12.97 -32.31 21.49
N THR A 30 12.78 -31.25 22.28
CA THR A 30 13.29 -31.18 23.65
C THR A 30 12.10 -31.22 24.61
N LYS A 31 12.02 -32.30 25.40
CA LYS A 31 11.07 -32.42 26.51
C LYS A 31 11.57 -31.55 27.66
N THR A 32 10.80 -30.55 28.07
CA THR A 32 10.94 -29.92 29.38
C THR A 32 9.92 -30.52 30.34
N ALA A 33 10.38 -30.82 31.55
CA ALA A 33 9.61 -31.43 32.62
C ALA A 33 8.92 -30.36 33.48
N SER A 34 7.83 -29.78 32.97
CA SER A 34 6.83 -29.06 33.77
C SER A 34 5.62 -28.78 32.88
N GLY A 35 4.53 -29.50 33.09
CA GLY A 35 3.35 -29.50 32.22
C GLY A 35 2.47 -28.26 32.30
N ASP A 36 2.98 -27.11 31.84
CA ASP A 36 2.18 -25.92 31.56
C ASP A 36 2.30 -25.56 30.07
N GLU A 37 1.19 -25.69 29.34
CA GLU A 37 1.07 -25.40 27.91
C GLU A 37 0.90 -23.89 27.71
N LYS A 38 2.01 -23.18 27.43
CA LYS A 38 1.97 -21.84 26.87
C LYS A 38 1.91 -21.94 25.35
N LEU A 39 0.79 -21.52 24.77
CA LEU A 39 0.65 -21.24 23.34
C LEU A 39 1.53 -20.04 22.98
N ASP A 40 2.74 -20.33 22.49
CA ASP A 40 3.64 -19.37 21.91
C ASP A 40 3.17 -19.08 20.48
N LEU A 41 2.37 -18.03 20.28
CA LEU A 41 1.96 -17.54 18.96
C LEU A 41 3.13 -16.77 18.31
N GLY A 42 4.24 -17.48 18.11
CA GLY A 42 5.41 -16.99 17.39
C GLY A 42 5.27 -17.20 15.89
N SER A 43 5.14 -16.09 15.15
CA SER A 43 5.62 -15.89 13.77
C SER A 43 5.52 -17.10 12.81
N SER A 44 4.34 -17.36 12.26
CA SER A 44 4.24 -18.11 11.00
C SER A 44 4.42 -17.12 9.85
N TRP A 45 5.65 -17.09 9.33
CA TRP A 45 6.08 -16.29 8.21
C TRP A 45 5.32 -16.65 6.93
N PHE A 46 4.51 -15.73 6.41
CA PHE A 46 4.21 -15.69 4.98
C PHE A 46 5.27 -14.79 4.33
N PHE A 47 6.43 -15.36 4.01
CA PHE A 47 7.18 -14.85 2.87
C PHE A 47 6.37 -15.26 1.64
N SER A 48 5.61 -14.33 1.08
CA SER A 48 5.22 -14.48 -0.32
C SER A 48 6.53 -14.46 -1.10
N CYS A 49 6.92 -15.59 -1.67
CA CYS A 49 7.94 -15.62 -2.71
C CYS A 49 7.50 -14.58 -3.74
N GLY A 50 8.26 -13.48 -3.88
CA GLY A 50 8.10 -12.55 -4.99
C GLY A 50 8.30 -13.31 -6.30
N SER A 51 7.22 -13.89 -6.81
CA SER A 51 7.19 -14.80 -7.95
C SER A 51 7.08 -13.96 -9.21
N GLY A 52 8.17 -13.31 -9.60
CA GLY A 52 8.24 -12.84 -10.96
C GLY A 52 9.61 -12.98 -11.57
N GLY A 53 9.69 -13.76 -12.64
CA GLY A 53 10.85 -13.87 -13.49
C GLY A 53 11.16 -12.55 -14.20
N ARG A 54 12.40 -12.43 -14.66
CA ARG A 54 12.83 -11.29 -15.48
C ARG A 54 11.91 -11.14 -16.69
N GLY A 55 11.47 -9.92 -16.98
CA GLY A 55 10.55 -9.64 -18.09
C GLY A 55 9.07 -9.67 -17.70
N GLU A 56 8.73 -10.05 -16.47
CA GLU A 56 7.37 -9.98 -15.96
C GLU A 56 6.98 -8.56 -15.49
N PRO A 57 5.68 -8.25 -15.44
CA PRO A 57 5.18 -7.03 -14.79
C PRO A 57 5.71 -6.86 -13.36
N GLY A 58 5.94 -5.61 -12.97
CA GLY A 58 6.24 -5.25 -11.58
C GLY A 58 5.12 -5.67 -10.63
N THR A 59 5.48 -5.96 -9.37
CA THR A 59 4.55 -6.26 -8.28
C THR A 59 4.81 -5.33 -7.11
N VAL A 60 3.79 -5.07 -6.31
CA VAL A 60 3.97 -4.48 -4.97
C VAL A 60 3.95 -5.63 -3.97
N ASP A 61 5.08 -5.85 -3.32
CA ASP A 61 5.31 -6.98 -2.42
C ASP A 61 4.89 -6.65 -0.97
N GLY A 62 4.67 -5.36 -0.66
CA GLY A 62 4.12 -4.91 0.63
C GLY A 62 3.49 -3.52 0.56
N LEU A 63 2.30 -3.38 1.11
CA LEU A 63 1.60 -2.11 1.28
C LEU A 63 1.56 -1.75 2.76
N TYR A 64 2.08 -0.57 3.12
CA TYR A 64 2.12 -0.09 4.50
C TYR A 64 1.44 1.28 4.59
N THR A 65 0.32 1.34 5.30
CA THR A 65 -0.49 2.56 5.39
C THR A 65 -0.72 2.96 6.82
N PHE A 66 -0.36 4.20 7.18
CA PHE A 66 -0.50 4.73 8.53
C PHE A 66 -1.60 5.80 8.54
N GLY A 67 -2.68 5.57 9.30
CA GLY A 67 -3.78 6.53 9.41
C GLY A 67 -4.45 6.87 8.07
N ALA A 68 -4.33 6.00 7.08
CA ALA A 68 -4.86 6.28 5.74
C ALA A 68 -6.39 6.21 5.74
N PRO A 69 -7.09 7.03 4.95
CA PRO A 69 -8.53 6.92 4.77
C PRO A 69 -8.91 5.77 3.83
N GLY A 70 -10.16 5.31 3.96
CA GLY A 70 -10.79 4.41 2.98
C GLY A 70 -10.71 5.03 1.58
N SER A 71 -10.24 4.26 0.61
CA SER A 71 -9.76 4.80 -0.67
C SER A 71 -10.60 4.40 -1.88
N ALA A 72 -11.51 3.44 -1.71
CA ALA A 72 -12.27 2.86 -2.81
C ALA A 72 -13.67 2.39 -2.43
N SER A 73 -14.55 2.28 -3.41
CA SER A 73 -15.89 1.72 -3.25
C SER A 73 -16.26 0.80 -4.43
N PRO A 74 -16.53 -0.50 -4.20
CA PRO A 74 -16.23 -1.26 -2.97
C PRO A 74 -14.75 -1.17 -2.53
N GLY A 75 -14.41 -1.65 -1.33
CA GLY A 75 -13.01 -1.66 -0.89
C GLY A 75 -12.14 -2.56 -1.78
N PHE A 76 -10.87 -2.20 -1.99
CA PHE A 76 -9.99 -2.96 -2.87
C PHE A 76 -9.72 -4.37 -2.35
N GLU A 77 -9.74 -5.33 -3.27
CA GLU A 77 -9.23 -6.69 -3.06
C GLU A 77 -8.24 -7.02 -4.19
N LEU A 78 -7.12 -7.65 -3.86
CA LEU A 78 -6.21 -8.14 -4.90
C LEU A 78 -6.81 -9.36 -5.57
N ARG A 79 -6.78 -9.41 -6.90
CA ARG A 79 -7.10 -10.62 -7.66
C ARG A 79 -5.90 -11.58 -7.64
N SER A 80 -5.55 -12.09 -6.46
CA SER A 80 -4.52 -13.12 -6.26
C SER A 80 -5.14 -14.44 -5.81
N ALA A 81 -4.38 -15.53 -5.94
CA ALA A 81 -4.79 -16.86 -5.45
C ALA A 81 -4.98 -16.91 -3.92
N ASP A 82 -4.43 -15.93 -3.19
CA ASP A 82 -4.34 -15.91 -1.72
C ASP A 82 -5.52 -15.16 -1.06
N GLY A 83 -6.73 -15.35 -1.57
CA GLY A 83 -7.95 -14.92 -0.88
C GLY A 83 -8.21 -13.42 -0.82
N GLY A 84 -7.61 -12.62 -1.71
CA GLY A 84 -7.96 -11.21 -1.88
C GLY A 84 -7.07 -10.19 -1.16
N CYS A 85 -6.06 -10.67 -0.43
CA CYS A 85 -5.30 -9.85 0.52
C CYS A 85 -4.16 -9.06 -0.12
N PHE A 86 -4.09 -7.76 0.18
CA PHE A 86 -2.86 -6.99 -0.02
C PHE A 86 -1.82 -7.41 1.02
N PRO A 87 -0.57 -7.72 0.62
CA PRO A 87 0.50 -7.96 1.57
C PRO A 87 0.85 -6.67 2.31
N GLY A 88 1.35 -6.78 3.53
CA GLY A 88 1.74 -5.65 4.37
C GLY A 88 0.76 -5.36 5.52
N ALA A 89 0.72 -4.12 6.00
CA ALA A 89 -0.04 -3.76 7.19
C ALA A 89 -0.66 -2.36 7.11
N ARG A 90 -1.92 -2.27 7.51
CA ARG A 90 -2.59 -1.00 7.82
C ARG A 90 -2.48 -0.74 9.30
N VAL A 91 -1.98 0.43 9.68
CA VAL A 91 -1.79 0.84 11.06
C VAL A 91 -2.70 2.02 11.35
N VAL A 92 -3.45 1.93 12.44
CA VAL A 92 -4.30 3.00 12.93
C VAL A 92 -4.06 3.16 14.42
N THR A 93 -3.96 4.40 14.87
CA THR A 93 -3.80 4.76 16.28
C THR A 93 -5.15 4.90 16.97
N LEU A 94 -5.19 4.49 18.23
CA LEU A 94 -6.31 4.72 19.12
C LEU A 94 -5.84 5.10 20.52
N ARG A 95 -6.76 5.56 21.35
CA ARG A 95 -6.55 5.78 22.78
C ARG A 95 -7.75 5.24 23.55
N THR A 96 -7.51 4.36 24.51
CA THR A 96 -8.55 3.85 25.40
C THR A 96 -8.42 4.44 26.81
N GLU A 97 -9.40 5.26 27.19
CA GLU A 97 -9.54 5.86 28.52
C GLU A 97 -10.73 5.24 29.26
N GLY A 98 -10.46 4.29 30.16
CA GLY A 98 -11.53 3.52 30.82
C GLY A 98 -12.34 2.71 29.80
N GLU A 99 -13.66 2.92 29.76
CA GLU A 99 -14.56 2.30 28.77
C GLU A 99 -14.67 3.08 27.45
N MET A 100 -14.05 4.27 27.37
CA MET A 100 -14.12 5.11 26.16
C MET A 100 -12.96 4.80 25.21
N GLU A 101 -13.27 4.71 23.92
CA GLU A 101 -12.29 4.56 22.85
C GLU A 101 -12.31 5.79 21.93
N GLN A 102 -11.15 6.40 21.76
CA GLN A 102 -10.89 7.45 20.79
C GLN A 102 -10.03 6.87 19.67
N THR A 103 -10.26 7.28 18.42
CA THR A 103 -9.47 6.79 17.29
C THR A 103 -9.09 7.93 16.35
N ASP A 104 -8.05 7.69 15.57
CA ASP A 104 -7.71 8.52 14.42
C ASP A 104 -8.93 8.69 13.50
N PRO A 105 -9.47 9.92 13.37
CA PRO A 105 -10.67 10.18 12.58
C PRO A 105 -10.45 9.98 11.08
N ILE A 106 -9.24 10.17 10.56
CA ILE A 106 -8.95 10.03 9.12
C ILE A 106 -9.18 8.60 8.67
N ALA A 107 -8.86 7.63 9.52
CA ALA A 107 -9.00 6.21 9.23
C ALA A 107 -10.46 5.74 9.06
N TRP A 108 -11.46 6.48 9.53
CA TRP A 108 -12.88 6.10 9.34
C TRP A 108 -13.74 7.17 8.67
N LEU A 109 -13.25 8.39 8.47
CA LEU A 109 -14.06 9.47 7.91
C LEU A 109 -14.59 9.14 6.51
N ALA A 110 -13.74 8.57 5.66
CA ALA A 110 -14.11 8.21 4.29
C ALA A 110 -15.18 7.09 4.24
N SER A 111 -15.29 6.27 5.27
CA SER A 111 -16.34 5.25 5.39
C SER A 111 -17.75 5.85 5.51
N ARG A 112 -17.86 7.12 5.93
CA ARG A 112 -19.16 7.84 5.94
C ARG A 112 -19.68 8.16 4.55
N VAL A 113 -18.82 8.12 3.54
CA VAL A 113 -19.16 8.31 2.13
C VAL A 113 -18.92 7.02 1.33
N SER A 114 -19.07 5.87 2.00
CA SER A 114 -19.00 4.53 1.40
C SER A 114 -17.66 4.19 0.75
N LEU A 115 -16.57 4.82 1.20
CA LEU A 115 -15.21 4.46 0.83
C LEU A 115 -14.56 3.59 1.91
N TRP A 116 -14.04 2.46 1.48
CA TRP A 116 -13.52 1.40 2.32
C TRP A 116 -12.03 1.20 2.10
N HIS A 117 -11.40 0.55 3.07
CA HIS A 117 -9.98 0.25 3.05
C HIS A 117 -9.65 -0.92 2.13
N PRO A 118 -8.39 -1.06 1.68
CA PRO A 118 -7.95 -2.30 1.04
C PRO A 118 -8.07 -3.47 2.01
N ARG A 119 -8.34 -4.66 1.47
CA ARG A 119 -8.38 -5.90 2.26
C ARG A 119 -6.95 -6.31 2.62
N MET A 120 -6.55 -6.05 3.86
CA MET A 120 -5.21 -6.31 4.37
C MET A 120 -5.22 -6.42 5.89
N ASP A 121 -4.12 -6.91 6.47
CA ASP A 121 -3.93 -6.97 7.91
C ASP A 121 -4.04 -5.57 8.53
N LEU A 122 -4.78 -5.48 9.65
CA LEU A 122 -5.00 -4.24 10.38
C LEU A 122 -4.43 -4.34 11.80
N TYR A 123 -3.62 -3.35 12.15
CA TYR A 123 -3.07 -3.13 13.47
C TYR A 123 -3.71 -1.86 14.04
N LEU A 124 -4.58 -2.05 15.03
CA LEU A 124 -5.13 -0.97 15.85
C LEU A 124 -4.27 -0.85 17.09
N LEU A 125 -3.41 0.17 17.14
CA LEU A 125 -2.42 0.32 18.21
C LEU A 125 -2.84 1.43 19.16
N ASP A 126 -3.02 1.09 20.43
CA ASP A 126 -3.29 2.07 21.47
C ASP A 126 -2.03 2.92 21.68
N VAL A 127 -2.14 4.23 21.88
CA VAL A 127 -0.97 5.12 22.06
C VAL A 127 -0.44 5.12 23.49
N ASP A 128 -1.26 4.77 24.47
CA ASP A 128 -0.95 4.84 25.90
C ASP A 128 -0.69 3.44 26.51
N ASP A 129 -1.43 2.41 26.10
CA ASP A 129 -1.37 1.07 26.68
C ASP A 129 -1.24 -0.05 25.62
N PRO A 130 -0.02 -0.57 25.37
CA PRO A 130 0.22 -1.64 24.39
C PRO A 130 -0.57 -2.92 24.64
N SER A 131 -1.04 -3.18 25.87
CA SER A 131 -1.86 -4.36 26.17
C SER A 131 -3.24 -4.30 25.52
N LYS A 132 -3.63 -3.12 25.02
CA LYS A 132 -4.87 -2.86 24.29
C LYS A 132 -4.69 -2.85 22.78
N ASP A 133 -3.49 -3.13 22.27
CA ASP A 133 -3.24 -3.29 20.85
C ASP A 133 -4.08 -4.45 20.30
N ARG A 134 -4.73 -4.23 19.15
CA ARG A 134 -5.58 -5.22 18.48
C ARG A 134 -5.06 -5.48 17.08
N TYR A 135 -5.04 -6.77 16.74
CA TYR A 135 -4.71 -7.25 15.41
C TYR A 135 -5.94 -7.89 14.77
N TYR A 136 -6.23 -7.50 13.53
CA TYR A 136 -7.28 -8.08 12.72
C TYR A 136 -6.64 -8.64 11.44
N PRO A 137 -6.67 -9.96 11.23
CA PRO A 137 -6.10 -10.55 10.03
C PRO A 137 -6.92 -10.19 8.80
N CYS A 138 -6.27 -10.14 7.65
CA CYS A 138 -6.89 -9.88 6.36
C CYS A 138 -8.02 -10.87 5.99
N THR A 139 -7.94 -12.10 6.53
CA THR A 139 -8.95 -13.14 6.31
C THR A 139 -10.30 -12.81 6.95
N LEU A 140 -10.36 -11.84 7.86
CA LEU A 140 -11.61 -11.36 8.44
C LEU A 140 -12.44 -10.64 7.38
N SER A 141 -13.64 -11.15 7.11
CA SER A 141 -14.49 -10.74 5.99
C SER A 141 -14.87 -9.25 5.96
N ASN A 142 -14.85 -8.56 7.09
CA ASN A 142 -15.18 -7.14 7.19
C ASN A 142 -13.99 -6.26 7.55
N VAL A 143 -12.73 -6.74 7.46
CA VAL A 143 -11.53 -5.97 7.85
C VAL A 143 -11.44 -4.61 7.14
N GLN A 144 -11.92 -4.52 5.90
CA GLN A 144 -11.96 -3.28 5.09
C GLN A 144 -12.87 -2.19 5.67
N HIS A 145 -13.83 -2.57 6.51
CA HIS A 145 -14.78 -1.66 7.16
C HIS A 145 -14.29 -1.17 8.52
N TRP A 146 -13.17 -1.70 9.03
CA TRP A 146 -12.54 -1.27 10.27
C TRP A 146 -11.47 -0.20 10.01
N PRO A 147 -11.20 0.73 10.94
CA PRO A 147 -12.06 1.05 12.08
C PRO A 147 -13.41 1.56 11.56
N ASN A 148 -14.50 1.05 12.14
CA ASN A 148 -15.84 1.48 11.76
C ASN A 148 -16.24 2.67 12.65
N SER A 149 -16.83 3.71 12.06
CA SER A 149 -17.41 4.82 12.82
C SER A 149 -18.73 4.37 13.46
N THR A 150 -18.68 3.54 14.49
CA THR A 150 -19.83 3.41 15.39
C THR A 150 -19.97 4.69 16.21
N TRP A 151 -21.20 5.04 16.62
CA TRP A 151 -21.53 6.27 17.36
C TRP A 151 -20.80 6.41 18.72
N LEU A 152 -20.08 5.37 19.15
CA LEU A 152 -19.30 5.31 20.38
C LEU A 152 -17.83 5.72 20.20
N VAL A 153 -17.34 5.80 18.96
CA VAL A 153 -15.95 6.17 18.66
C VAL A 153 -15.83 7.69 18.67
N ARG A 154 -15.09 8.24 19.63
CA ARG A 154 -14.79 9.67 19.67
C ARG A 154 -13.60 9.98 18.75
N ALA A 155 -13.73 11.05 17.97
CA ALA A 155 -12.63 11.55 17.14
C ALA A 155 -11.57 12.21 18.04
N ASP A 156 -10.32 11.77 17.93
CA ASP A 156 -9.17 12.51 18.46
C ASP A 156 -8.18 12.76 17.32
N TRP A 157 -8.19 14.00 16.81
CA TRP A 157 -7.32 14.45 15.72
C TRP A 157 -5.84 14.38 16.07
N SER A 158 -5.50 14.42 17.36
CA SER A 158 -4.10 14.29 17.78
C SER A 158 -3.54 12.92 17.43
N LEU A 159 -4.36 11.87 17.45
CA LEU A 159 -3.96 10.49 17.13
C LEU A 159 -3.50 10.33 15.68
N HIS A 160 -3.91 11.23 14.79
CA HIS A 160 -3.45 11.25 13.40
C HIS A 160 -2.04 11.86 13.22
N SER A 161 -1.37 12.21 14.31
CA SER A 161 -0.01 12.75 14.26
C SER A 161 1.02 11.67 13.93
N GLY A 162 1.97 12.02 13.06
CA GLY A 162 3.16 11.22 12.80
C GLY A 162 3.92 10.84 14.07
N THR A 163 3.89 11.68 15.12
CA THR A 163 4.51 11.39 16.42
C THR A 163 3.93 10.14 17.08
N TYR A 164 2.60 10.02 17.15
CA TYR A 164 1.96 8.84 17.73
C TYR A 164 2.17 7.61 16.86
N PHE A 165 2.06 7.74 15.53
CA PHE A 165 2.35 6.65 14.62
C PHE A 165 3.78 6.11 14.78
N ASN A 166 4.77 7.00 14.86
CA ASN A 166 6.16 6.63 15.12
C ASN A 166 6.32 5.91 16.48
N GLN A 167 5.68 6.43 17.54
CA GLN A 167 5.69 5.82 18.87
C GLN A 167 5.10 4.41 18.88
N VAL A 168 3.91 4.21 18.31
CA VAL A 168 3.25 2.89 18.32
C VAL A 168 3.92 1.91 17.36
N ALA A 169 4.39 2.38 16.20
CA ALA A 169 5.10 1.54 15.24
C ALA A 169 6.38 0.97 15.86
N ALA A 170 7.14 1.77 16.61
CA ALA A 170 8.39 1.34 17.25
C ALA A 170 8.22 0.17 18.24
N ARG A 171 7.01 -0.02 18.79
CA ARG A 171 6.67 -1.14 19.68
C ARG A 171 5.81 -2.23 19.03
N SER A 172 5.44 -2.07 17.76
CA SER A 172 4.59 -3.04 17.05
C SER A 172 5.21 -4.44 17.06
N SER A 173 4.35 -5.45 17.22
CA SER A 173 4.73 -6.85 17.05
C SER A 173 5.08 -7.20 15.60
N ASN A 174 4.61 -6.40 14.64
CA ASN A 174 4.99 -6.52 13.25
C ASN A 174 6.38 -5.93 13.03
N THR A 175 7.35 -6.78 12.70
CA THR A 175 8.76 -6.39 12.57
C THR A 175 9.01 -5.39 11.44
N PHE A 176 8.21 -5.41 10.38
CA PHE A 176 8.37 -4.45 9.28
C PHE A 176 7.73 -3.10 9.64
N VAL A 177 6.54 -3.08 10.23
CA VAL A 177 5.94 -1.84 10.80
C VAL A 177 6.91 -1.21 11.80
N LYS A 178 7.51 -2.03 12.67
CA LYS A 178 8.57 -1.60 13.58
C LYS A 178 9.81 -1.08 12.86
N ARG A 179 10.25 -1.76 11.78
CA ARG A 179 11.40 -1.30 10.97
C ARG A 179 11.12 0.06 10.33
N LEU A 180 9.89 0.35 9.93
CA LEU A 180 9.51 1.64 9.34
C LEU A 180 9.46 2.79 10.36
N SER A 181 9.46 2.49 11.66
CA SER A 181 9.34 3.50 12.71
C SER A 181 10.47 4.53 12.68
N ASN A 182 10.13 5.81 12.90
CA ASN A 182 11.03 6.95 13.07
C ASN A 182 11.89 7.36 11.86
N TRP A 183 11.72 6.74 10.68
CA TRP A 183 12.41 7.22 9.47
C TRP A 183 11.51 7.26 8.25
N ALA A 184 10.65 6.25 8.01
CA ALA A 184 9.87 6.20 6.77
C ALA A 184 8.80 7.30 6.73
N LEU A 185 8.17 7.56 7.88
CA LEU A 185 7.22 8.65 8.03
C LEU A 185 7.89 10.00 7.82
N ASP A 186 8.98 10.30 8.53
CA ASP A 186 9.70 11.57 8.42
C ASP A 186 10.28 11.77 7.01
N LEU A 187 10.80 10.69 6.41
CA LEU A 187 11.27 10.67 5.02
C LEU A 187 10.13 11.03 4.06
N SER A 188 8.93 10.49 4.26
CA SER A 188 7.79 10.77 3.38
C SER A 188 7.34 12.24 3.40
N TYR A 189 7.77 13.03 4.39
CA TYR A 189 7.45 14.46 4.51
C TYR A 189 8.65 15.40 4.30
N THR A 190 9.89 14.90 4.21
CA THR A 190 11.05 15.80 4.02
C THR A 190 11.13 16.32 2.59
N ARG A 191 11.03 17.64 2.44
CA ARG A 191 11.21 18.34 1.14
C ARG A 191 12.66 18.71 0.84
N ASP A 192 13.57 18.32 1.73
CA ASP A 192 15.01 18.42 1.55
C ASP A 192 15.56 17.02 1.24
N ALA A 193 16.15 16.88 0.05
CA ALA A 193 16.64 15.61 -0.45
C ALA A 193 17.87 15.12 0.31
N GLU A 194 18.75 16.00 0.78
CA GLU A 194 19.91 15.63 1.60
C GLU A 194 19.44 15.12 2.96
N LYS A 195 18.46 15.81 3.56
CA LYS A 195 17.81 15.34 4.78
C LYS A 195 17.09 14.00 4.56
N GLY A 196 16.47 13.80 3.40
CA GLY A 196 15.87 12.52 3.00
C GLY A 196 16.90 11.40 2.91
N ALA A 197 18.06 11.66 2.33
CA ALA A 197 19.17 10.70 2.32
C ALA A 197 19.60 10.31 3.73
N GLU A 198 19.73 11.29 4.63
CA GLU A 198 20.09 11.05 6.03
C GLU A 198 19.04 10.20 6.76
N LEU A 199 17.75 10.52 6.62
CA LEU A 199 16.66 9.74 7.21
C LEU A 199 16.63 8.30 6.67
N ALA A 200 16.82 8.11 5.35
CA ALA A 200 16.90 6.78 4.76
C ALA A 200 18.04 5.94 5.36
N ARG A 201 19.22 6.55 5.59
CA ARG A 201 20.38 5.87 6.20
C ARG A 201 20.10 5.43 7.64
N GLN A 202 19.33 6.19 8.41
CA GLN A 202 18.89 5.79 9.76
C GLN A 202 18.06 4.49 9.74
N GLY A 203 17.28 4.28 8.67
CA GLY A 203 16.56 3.03 8.42
C GLY A 203 17.39 1.89 7.82
N GLY A 204 18.68 2.12 7.53
CA GLY A 204 19.55 1.17 6.80
C GLY A 204 19.35 1.17 5.28
N PHE A 205 18.62 2.15 4.74
CA PHE A 205 18.40 2.31 3.32
C PHE A 205 19.24 3.46 2.75
N ARG A 206 19.23 3.61 1.42
CA ARG A 206 19.70 4.81 0.75
C ARG A 206 18.67 5.29 -0.27
N VAL A 207 18.57 6.59 -0.45
CA VAL A 207 17.72 7.18 -1.50
C VAL A 207 18.36 6.89 -2.85
N VAL A 208 17.67 6.11 -3.68
CA VAL A 208 18.12 5.79 -5.04
C VAL A 208 17.37 6.60 -6.09
N GLY A 209 16.26 7.25 -5.72
CA GLY A 209 15.58 8.25 -6.53
C GLY A 209 14.64 9.10 -5.69
N ALA A 210 14.41 10.34 -6.11
CA ALA A 210 13.48 11.25 -5.46
C ALA A 210 12.69 12.05 -6.51
N ALA A 211 11.47 12.42 -6.17
CA ALA A 211 10.59 13.22 -7.00
C ALA A 211 9.93 14.32 -6.18
N ARG A 212 9.73 15.48 -6.81
CA ARG A 212 9.08 16.64 -6.23
C ARG A 212 8.04 17.16 -7.21
N TYR A 213 6.85 17.41 -6.70
CA TYR A 213 5.79 18.11 -7.39
C TYR A 213 5.59 19.47 -6.72
N GLN A 214 5.64 20.54 -7.50
CA GLN A 214 5.19 21.86 -7.08
C GLN A 214 3.92 22.26 -7.84
N PRO A 215 2.98 22.98 -7.18
CA PRO A 215 1.84 23.56 -7.88
C PRO A 215 2.32 24.42 -9.07
N GLY A 216 1.88 24.06 -10.28
CA GLY A 216 2.31 24.69 -11.53
C GLY A 216 3.23 23.82 -12.41
N ASP A 217 3.84 22.76 -11.87
CA ASP A 217 4.69 21.84 -12.66
C ASP A 217 3.90 20.97 -13.64
N SER A 218 2.59 20.81 -13.40
CA SER A 218 1.71 20.07 -14.30
C SER A 218 1.29 20.91 -15.50
N ARG A 219 2.04 20.86 -16.60
CA ARG A 219 1.57 21.33 -17.93
C ARG A 219 0.32 20.59 -18.46
N MET A 220 -0.19 19.60 -17.72
CA MET A 220 -1.11 18.56 -18.23
C MET A 220 -2.49 18.51 -17.53
N ILE A 221 -2.87 19.51 -16.73
CA ILE A 221 -4.26 19.65 -16.26
C ILE A 221 -4.97 20.72 -17.11
N LEU A 222 -5.06 20.49 -18.42
CA LEU A 222 -5.90 21.31 -19.32
C LEU A 222 -7.20 20.61 -19.72
N ASP A 223 -7.31 19.28 -19.53
CA ASP A 223 -8.47 18.49 -19.98
C ASP A 223 -9.47 18.14 -18.86
N ALA A 224 -9.38 18.83 -17.73
CA ALA A 224 -10.26 18.63 -16.58
C ALA A 224 -11.12 19.89 -16.30
N PRO A 225 -11.96 20.37 -17.24
CA PRO A 225 -12.74 21.61 -17.12
C PRO A 225 -13.83 21.57 -16.02
N LEU A 226 -13.94 20.46 -15.28
CA LEU A 226 -14.88 20.28 -14.17
C LEU A 226 -14.21 20.04 -12.81
N TRP A 227 -12.88 20.04 -12.75
CA TRP A 227 -12.15 19.78 -11.50
C TRP A 227 -11.84 21.09 -10.82
N PRO A 228 -12.52 21.41 -9.71
CA PRO A 228 -12.36 22.72 -9.15
C PRO A 228 -11.02 22.81 -8.40
N ASN A 229 -10.34 23.94 -8.54
CA ASN A 229 -8.94 24.19 -8.18
C ASN A 229 -8.57 24.02 -6.68
N TRP A 230 -9.48 23.55 -5.83
CA TRP A 230 -9.30 23.39 -4.38
C TRP A 230 -8.78 22.00 -3.96
N TRP A 231 -8.57 21.07 -4.89
CA TRP A 231 -7.92 19.76 -4.63
C TRP A 231 -6.41 19.76 -4.91
N GLN A 232 -5.70 20.86 -4.67
CA GLN A 232 -4.24 20.91 -4.78
C GLN A 232 -3.64 20.91 -3.38
N PHE A 233 -3.10 19.78 -2.91
CA PHE A 233 -2.50 19.69 -1.58
C PHE A 233 -1.08 20.27 -1.49
N GLY A 234 -0.81 21.35 -2.23
CA GLY A 234 0.47 22.04 -2.26
C GLY A 234 1.60 21.18 -2.81
N GLU A 235 2.82 21.51 -2.42
CA GLU A 235 4.01 20.77 -2.81
C GLU A 235 4.03 19.37 -2.18
N GLN A 236 4.40 18.37 -2.98
CA GLN A 236 4.50 16.96 -2.57
C GLN A 236 5.87 16.39 -2.94
N VAL A 237 6.35 15.41 -2.18
CA VAL A 237 7.56 14.64 -2.50
C VAL A 237 7.33 13.13 -2.46
N SER A 238 8.23 12.41 -3.11
CA SER A 238 8.33 10.96 -2.99
C SER A 238 9.79 10.53 -3.06
N TYR A 239 10.10 9.44 -2.36
CA TYR A 239 11.39 8.80 -2.37
C TYR A 239 11.24 7.33 -2.78
N LEU A 240 12.20 6.86 -3.56
CA LEU A 240 12.53 5.46 -3.70
C LEU A 240 13.82 5.20 -2.92
N VAL A 241 13.74 4.37 -1.90
CA VAL A 241 14.90 3.94 -1.12
C VAL A 241 15.19 2.46 -1.33
N GLN A 242 16.45 2.06 -1.26
CA GLN A 242 16.88 0.66 -1.42
C GLN A 242 17.81 0.23 -0.29
N HIS A 243 17.55 -0.94 0.27
CA HIS A 243 18.45 -1.57 1.24
C HIS A 243 19.70 -2.12 0.52
N PRO A 244 20.93 -1.76 0.92
CA PRO A 244 22.13 -2.09 0.15
C PRO A 244 22.45 -3.59 0.10
N GLN A 245 22.06 -4.37 1.11
CA GLN A 245 22.33 -5.81 1.16
C GLN A 245 21.20 -6.67 0.55
N THR A 246 19.94 -6.43 0.93
CA THR A 246 18.79 -7.23 0.46
C THR A 246 18.26 -6.79 -0.90
N LEU A 247 18.58 -5.57 -1.34
CA LEU A 247 18.06 -4.93 -2.56
C LEU A 247 16.54 -4.70 -2.56
N GLU A 248 15.89 -4.86 -1.42
CA GLU A 248 14.50 -4.48 -1.17
C GLU A 248 14.36 -2.96 -1.29
N CYS A 249 13.26 -2.51 -1.88
CA CYS A 249 12.95 -1.12 -2.07
C CYS A 249 11.68 -0.70 -1.35
N LEU A 250 11.63 0.57 -0.95
CA LEU A 250 10.44 1.22 -0.44
C LEU A 250 10.17 2.51 -1.24
N VAL A 251 8.96 2.64 -1.77
CA VAL A 251 8.45 3.87 -2.36
C VAL A 251 7.58 4.59 -1.35
N THR A 252 7.81 5.87 -1.11
CA THR A 252 7.01 6.67 -0.16
C THR A 252 6.11 7.66 -0.87
N PHE A 253 4.88 7.86 -0.40
CA PHE A 253 4.04 8.98 -0.83
C PHE A 253 3.75 9.91 0.34
N GLN A 254 3.91 11.21 0.11
CA GLN A 254 3.66 12.24 1.10
C GLN A 254 2.15 12.39 1.38
N GLY A 255 1.79 12.64 2.64
CA GLY A 255 0.44 13.06 3.04
C GLY A 255 0.29 14.58 3.16
N THR A 256 -0.92 15.07 3.41
CA THR A 256 -1.18 16.51 3.60
C THR A 256 -0.66 16.98 4.97
N TYR A 257 -0.17 18.22 5.07
CA TYR A 257 0.20 18.86 6.35
C TYR A 257 -0.99 19.46 7.10
N ASP A 258 -2.12 19.70 6.42
CA ASP A 258 -3.36 20.22 6.98
C ASP A 258 -4.46 19.16 6.90
N THR A 259 -4.69 18.50 8.03
CA THR A 259 -5.62 17.38 8.16
C THR A 259 -7.06 17.85 8.38
N VAL A 260 -7.25 19.11 8.79
CA VAL A 260 -8.57 19.70 9.06
C VAL A 260 -9.22 20.16 7.75
N ASP A 261 -8.47 20.83 6.87
CA ASP A 261 -8.96 21.25 5.55
C ASP A 261 -9.32 20.03 4.67
N TRP A 262 -8.51 18.97 4.72
CA TRP A 262 -8.81 17.71 4.03
C TRP A 262 -10.15 17.09 4.46
N SER A 263 -10.46 17.09 5.75
CA SER A 263 -11.66 16.43 6.27
C SER A 263 -12.97 17.08 5.83
N GLN A 264 -12.94 18.40 5.60
CA GLN A 264 -14.07 19.15 5.06
C GLN A 264 -14.23 18.92 3.54
N ASN A 265 -13.13 18.55 2.88
CA ASN A 265 -13.05 18.36 1.45
C ASN A 265 -13.21 16.90 1.01
N ALA A 266 -13.20 15.90 1.91
CA ALA A 266 -13.38 14.47 1.65
C ALA A 266 -14.78 14.09 1.10
N ARG A 267 -15.23 14.80 0.07
CA ARG A 267 -16.40 14.47 -0.74
C ARG A 267 -16.07 13.17 -1.44
N GLY A 268 -16.92 12.15 -1.24
CA GLY A 268 -16.83 10.83 -1.87
C GLY A 268 -17.10 10.85 -3.38
N ILE A 269 -16.50 11.79 -4.11
CA ILE A 269 -16.51 11.79 -5.57
C ILE A 269 -15.57 10.67 -6.01
N THR A 270 -16.15 9.63 -6.59
CA THR A 270 -15.43 8.48 -7.07
C THR A 270 -15.16 8.57 -8.56
N ARG A 271 -14.17 7.84 -9.06
CA ARG A 271 -13.86 7.74 -10.48
C ARG A 271 -13.30 6.37 -10.85
N GLU A 272 -13.31 6.10 -12.14
CA GLU A 272 -12.61 4.98 -12.77
C GLU A 272 -11.09 5.19 -12.69
N PHE A 273 -10.36 4.09 -12.53
CA PHE A 273 -8.90 4.09 -12.45
C PHE A 273 -8.32 2.72 -12.78
N CYS A 274 -7.28 2.67 -13.60
CA CYS A 274 -6.41 1.52 -13.76
C CYS A 274 -7.11 0.19 -14.12
N GLY A 275 -8.25 0.26 -14.81
CA GLY A 275 -9.03 -0.91 -15.22
C GLY A 275 -9.71 -1.63 -14.05
N LEU A 276 -9.77 -0.99 -12.88
CA LEU A 276 -10.51 -1.44 -11.71
C LEU A 276 -12.02 -1.27 -11.87
N THR A 277 -12.48 -0.84 -13.04
CA THR A 277 -13.89 -0.74 -13.43
C THR A 277 -14.07 -1.28 -14.85
N LEU A 278 -15.32 -1.57 -15.22
CA LEU A 278 -15.77 -1.70 -16.60
C LEU A 278 -16.46 -0.41 -17.09
N PRO A 279 -16.53 -0.16 -18.41
CA PRO A 279 -17.19 1.04 -18.95
C PRO A 279 -18.67 1.20 -18.55
N ASP A 280 -19.35 0.08 -18.25
CA ASP A 280 -20.76 0.08 -17.85
C ASP A 280 -20.95 0.08 -16.32
N ASP A 281 -19.88 0.02 -15.54
CA ASP A 281 -19.96 0.17 -14.09
C ASP A 281 -20.43 1.58 -13.76
N ARG A 282 -21.15 1.72 -12.64
CA ARG A 282 -21.72 3.01 -12.26
C ARG A 282 -21.45 3.27 -10.80
N CYS A 283 -20.96 4.46 -10.52
CA CYS A 283 -21.00 4.98 -9.18
C CYS A 283 -21.75 6.30 -9.14
N CYS A 284 -22.62 6.44 -8.15
CA CYS A 284 -23.30 7.69 -7.90
C CYS A 284 -22.68 8.38 -6.68
N PRO A 285 -21.84 9.42 -6.88
CA PRO A 285 -21.13 10.07 -5.79
C PRO A 285 -22.07 10.87 -4.87
N TRP A 286 -21.77 10.87 -3.57
CA TRP A 286 -22.45 11.69 -2.57
C TRP A 286 -22.03 13.18 -2.72
N PRO A 287 -22.90 14.20 -2.51
CA PRO A 287 -24.24 14.20 -1.90
C PRO A 287 -25.38 14.51 -2.89
N LEU A 288 -25.48 13.84 -4.04
CA LEU A 288 -26.64 14.07 -4.93
C LEU A 288 -27.94 13.54 -4.27
N PRO A 289 -29.05 14.31 -4.25
CA PRO A 289 -30.28 13.98 -3.51
C PRO A 289 -30.94 12.63 -3.85
N THR A 290 -30.61 12.05 -5.00
CA THR A 290 -31.15 10.78 -5.51
C THR A 290 -30.26 9.57 -5.21
N CYS A 291 -29.13 9.75 -4.51
CA CYS A 291 -28.08 8.73 -4.39
C CYS A 291 -27.45 8.66 -3.00
N ARG A 292 -27.07 7.45 -2.58
CA ARG A 292 -26.47 7.14 -1.27
C ARG A 292 -24.98 6.78 -1.31
N GLY A 293 -24.26 7.05 -2.41
CA GLY A 293 -22.87 6.62 -2.56
C GLY A 293 -22.70 5.16 -2.98
N ASP A 294 -23.73 4.56 -3.58
CA ASP A 294 -23.70 3.15 -4.01
C ASP A 294 -22.90 3.02 -5.32
N CYS A 295 -21.64 2.59 -5.21
CA CYS A 295 -20.90 2.12 -6.37
C CYS A 295 -21.28 0.67 -6.69
N ARG A 296 -21.67 0.42 -7.95
CA ARG A 296 -21.97 -0.92 -8.46
C ARG A 296 -20.94 -1.32 -9.49
N VAL A 297 -20.23 -2.40 -9.20
CA VAL A 297 -19.25 -3.02 -10.07
C VAL A 297 -19.76 -4.39 -10.51
N GLN A 298 -19.46 -4.78 -11.74
CA GLN A 298 -19.91 -6.06 -12.30
C GLN A 298 -18.96 -7.22 -11.99
N ARG A 299 -17.67 -6.95 -11.76
CA ARG A 299 -16.66 -7.99 -11.51
C ARG A 299 -16.17 -7.95 -10.08
N ASP A 300 -16.01 -9.10 -9.45
CA ASP A 300 -15.50 -9.20 -8.08
C ASP A 300 -14.10 -8.59 -7.96
N GLY A 301 -13.87 -7.78 -6.93
CA GLY A 301 -12.62 -7.03 -6.72
C GLY A 301 -12.42 -5.81 -7.61
N ASP A 302 -13.37 -5.45 -8.48
CA ASP A 302 -13.39 -4.13 -9.12
C ASP A 302 -13.83 -3.06 -8.10
N SER A 303 -13.40 -1.81 -8.29
CA SER A 303 -13.68 -0.71 -7.39
C SER A 303 -13.52 0.64 -8.08
N PHE A 304 -14.37 1.60 -7.72
CA PHE A 304 -14.11 3.00 -8.01
C PHE A 304 -13.18 3.58 -6.95
N VAL A 305 -12.39 4.59 -7.31
CA VAL A 305 -11.41 5.20 -6.41
C VAL A 305 -11.78 6.64 -6.07
N HIS A 306 -11.36 7.11 -4.90
CA HIS A 306 -11.56 8.51 -4.53
C HIS A 306 -10.81 9.44 -5.51
N SER A 307 -11.55 10.34 -6.15
CA SER A 307 -11.07 11.26 -7.19
C SER A 307 -9.90 12.15 -6.76
N GLY A 308 -9.95 12.71 -5.55
CA GLY A 308 -8.86 13.50 -4.98
C GLY A 308 -7.56 12.70 -4.77
N PHE A 309 -7.63 11.49 -4.21
CA PHE A 309 -6.43 10.65 -3.99
C PHE A 309 -5.81 10.22 -5.31
N TRP A 310 -6.65 9.89 -6.30
CA TRP A 310 -6.18 9.65 -7.66
C TRP A 310 -5.43 10.88 -8.22
N ALA A 311 -5.99 12.08 -8.05
CA ALA A 311 -5.40 13.29 -8.63
C ALA A 311 -4.00 13.56 -8.08
N GLU A 312 -3.78 13.31 -6.80
CA GLU A 312 -2.47 13.51 -6.17
C GLU A 312 -1.48 12.42 -6.56
N LEU A 313 -1.91 11.15 -6.58
CA LEU A 313 -1.09 10.07 -7.11
C LEU A 313 -0.69 10.36 -8.56
N TYR A 314 -1.65 10.78 -9.38
CA TYR A 314 -1.44 11.12 -10.77
C TYR A 314 -0.42 12.26 -10.91
N ARG A 315 -0.62 13.39 -10.22
CA ARG A 315 0.33 14.53 -10.27
C ARG A 315 1.74 14.13 -9.89
N MET A 316 1.91 13.43 -8.76
CA MET A 316 3.22 12.98 -8.31
C MET A 316 3.87 12.01 -9.32
N THR A 317 3.11 11.06 -9.84
CA THR A 317 3.67 10.07 -10.76
C THR A 317 3.90 10.59 -12.16
N GLN A 318 3.22 11.66 -12.58
CA GLN A 318 3.45 12.30 -13.88
C GLN A 318 4.59 13.32 -13.87
N VAL A 319 5.11 13.76 -12.71
CA VAL A 319 6.22 14.73 -12.75
C VAL A 319 7.45 14.13 -13.43
N PRO A 320 8.18 14.93 -14.22
CA PRO A 320 9.39 14.44 -14.90
C PRO A 320 10.43 13.84 -13.94
N SER A 321 10.58 14.37 -12.73
CA SER A 321 11.47 13.81 -11.70
C SER A 321 11.02 12.40 -11.27
N TRP A 322 9.73 12.09 -11.20
CA TRP A 322 9.27 10.71 -10.95
C TRP A 322 9.61 9.78 -12.11
N GLN A 323 9.29 10.20 -13.34
CA GLN A 323 9.48 9.38 -14.53
C GLN A 323 10.96 9.13 -14.85
N GLN A 324 11.88 9.98 -14.36
CA GLN A 324 13.32 9.86 -14.62
C GLN A 324 14.12 9.38 -13.40
N ASN A 325 13.72 9.76 -12.19
CA ASN A 325 14.44 9.40 -10.97
C ASN A 325 13.89 8.16 -10.27
N ILE A 326 12.58 7.91 -10.29
CA ILE A 326 11.98 6.81 -9.52
C ILE A 326 11.63 5.62 -10.41
N ARG A 327 10.73 5.82 -11.39
CA ARG A 327 10.16 4.73 -12.18
C ARG A 327 11.21 3.85 -12.89
N PRO A 328 12.28 4.39 -13.52
CA PRO A 328 13.28 3.56 -14.21
C PRO A 328 14.15 2.70 -13.29
N ARG A 329 14.09 2.94 -11.97
CA ARG A 329 14.87 2.24 -10.96
C ARG A 329 14.11 1.09 -10.30
N LEU A 330 12.77 1.14 -10.29
CA LEU A 330 11.90 0.07 -9.81
C LEU A 330 12.21 -1.33 -10.40
N PRO A 331 12.56 -1.48 -11.70
CA PRO A 331 12.98 -2.77 -12.26
C PRO A 331 14.12 -3.50 -11.53
N TYR A 332 14.97 -2.78 -10.81
CA TYR A 332 16.19 -3.31 -10.20
C TYR A 332 16.07 -3.57 -8.70
N CYS A 333 14.89 -3.34 -8.15
CA CYS A 333 14.53 -3.73 -6.80
C CYS A 333 14.25 -5.23 -6.75
N LYS A 334 14.75 -5.92 -5.72
CA LYS A 334 14.41 -7.33 -5.49
C LYS A 334 12.92 -7.47 -5.16
N GLU A 335 12.45 -6.59 -4.29
CA GLU A 335 11.07 -6.44 -3.84
C GLU A 335 10.74 -4.96 -3.75
N VAL A 336 9.48 -4.58 -3.99
CA VAL A 336 8.99 -3.20 -3.91
C VAL A 336 7.85 -3.13 -2.90
N SER A 337 8.13 -2.50 -1.76
CA SER A 337 7.11 -2.06 -0.81
C SER A 337 6.69 -0.62 -1.07
N VAL A 338 5.49 -0.26 -0.66
CA VAL A 338 4.95 1.11 -0.77
C VAL A 338 4.46 1.55 0.60
N PHE A 339 4.81 2.78 0.98
CA PHE A 339 4.47 3.36 2.27
C PHE A 339 3.86 4.75 2.14
N GLY A 340 2.89 5.04 3.00
CA GLY A 340 2.44 6.41 3.20
C GLY A 340 1.57 6.59 4.43
N HIS A 341 1.56 7.83 4.91
CA HIS A 341 0.73 8.30 6.01
C HIS A 341 -0.42 9.17 5.49
N SER A 342 -1.59 9.12 6.11
CA SER A 342 -2.73 9.98 5.74
C SER A 342 -3.10 9.84 4.24
N LEU A 343 -3.23 10.97 3.52
CA LEU A 343 -3.35 11.02 2.05
C LEU A 343 -2.29 10.17 1.33
N GLY A 344 -1.04 10.18 1.81
CA GLY A 344 0.04 9.39 1.22
C GLY A 344 -0.21 7.88 1.32
N GLY A 345 -0.89 7.43 2.38
CA GLY A 345 -1.33 6.04 2.52
C GLY A 345 -2.47 5.68 1.57
N ALA A 346 -3.36 6.63 1.28
CA ALA A 346 -4.37 6.46 0.23
C ALA A 346 -3.73 6.37 -1.17
N MET A 347 -2.76 7.25 -1.48
CA MET A 347 -1.98 7.18 -2.73
C MET A 347 -1.25 5.85 -2.85
N SER A 348 -0.62 5.38 -1.76
CA SER A 348 0.06 4.07 -1.70
C SER A 348 -0.89 2.92 -2.01
N THR A 349 -2.12 2.98 -1.48
CA THR A 349 -3.16 2.01 -1.75
C THR A 349 -3.56 1.99 -3.22
N LEU A 350 -3.81 3.16 -3.82
CA LEU A 350 -4.15 3.28 -5.24
C LEU A 350 -3.01 2.76 -6.12
N PHE A 351 -1.77 3.12 -5.80
CA PHE A 351 -0.58 2.63 -6.51
C PHE A 351 -0.52 1.10 -6.47
N ALA A 352 -0.61 0.49 -5.28
CA ALA A 352 -0.57 -0.96 -5.12
C ALA A 352 -1.72 -1.66 -5.85
N ALA A 353 -2.95 -1.14 -5.75
CA ALA A 353 -4.11 -1.69 -6.45
C ALA A 353 -3.94 -1.65 -7.97
N CYS A 354 -3.40 -0.55 -8.50
CA CYS A 354 -3.17 -0.39 -9.93
C CYS A 354 -2.06 -1.33 -10.45
N ILE A 355 -0.94 -1.43 -9.73
CA ILE A 355 0.13 -2.37 -10.09
C ILE A 355 -0.37 -3.81 -10.03
N GLY A 356 -1.12 -4.18 -8.99
CA GLY A 356 -1.73 -5.52 -8.87
C GLY A 356 -2.78 -5.81 -9.94
N ARG A 357 -3.44 -4.78 -10.49
CA ARG A 357 -4.45 -4.93 -11.54
C ARG A 357 -3.84 -5.27 -12.90
N ALA A 358 -2.70 -4.66 -13.22
CA ALA A 358 -1.93 -4.86 -14.44
C ALA A 358 -2.79 -5.02 -15.72
N PRO A 359 -3.65 -4.04 -16.06
CA PRO A 359 -4.45 -4.09 -17.28
C PRO A 359 -3.55 -4.25 -18.52
N LYS A 360 -4.05 -4.95 -19.54
CA LYS A 360 -3.31 -5.16 -20.80
C LYS A 360 -3.37 -3.91 -21.67
N ASN A 361 -2.36 -3.72 -22.52
CA ASN A 361 -2.38 -2.66 -23.52
C ASN A 361 -3.65 -2.73 -24.38
N GLY A 362 -4.29 -1.57 -24.62
CA GLY A 362 -5.55 -1.44 -25.34
C GLY A 362 -6.81 -1.74 -24.51
N THR A 363 -6.68 -2.03 -23.22
CA THR A 363 -7.82 -2.22 -22.31
C THR A 363 -8.13 -0.96 -21.50
N HIS A 364 -9.38 -0.85 -21.03
CA HIS A 364 -9.83 0.28 -20.22
C HIS A 364 -8.94 0.48 -18.99
N GLY A 365 -8.47 1.71 -18.79
CA GLY A 365 -7.56 2.10 -17.69
C GLY A 365 -6.11 1.67 -17.86
N TYR A 366 -5.70 1.19 -19.04
CA TYR A 366 -4.28 0.87 -19.30
C TYR A 366 -3.36 2.08 -19.14
N GLU A 367 -3.78 3.29 -19.53
CA GLU A 367 -2.90 4.48 -19.46
C GLU A 367 -2.49 4.84 -18.03
N ASP A 368 -3.41 4.71 -17.07
CA ASP A 368 -3.09 4.88 -15.64
C ASP A 368 -1.97 3.93 -15.22
N TYR A 369 -2.11 2.65 -15.55
CA TYR A 369 -1.12 1.60 -15.28
C TYR A 369 0.20 1.85 -16.02
N ALA A 370 0.13 2.19 -17.31
CA ALA A 370 1.28 2.41 -18.17
C ALA A 370 2.16 3.56 -17.67
N SER A 371 1.60 4.52 -16.93
CA SER A 371 2.36 5.64 -16.38
C SER A 371 3.17 5.30 -15.11
N ILE A 372 2.78 4.29 -14.35
CA ILE A 372 3.42 3.92 -13.07
C ILE A 372 4.09 2.54 -13.08
N SER A 373 3.73 1.68 -14.04
CA SER A 373 4.22 0.31 -14.15
C SER A 373 5.68 0.23 -14.57
N TRP A 374 6.28 -0.92 -14.27
CA TRP A 374 7.62 -1.29 -14.67
C TRP A 374 7.66 -2.78 -15.01
N THR A 375 8.75 -3.21 -15.64
CA THR A 375 9.03 -4.61 -15.94
C THR A 375 10.21 -5.06 -15.10
N LYS A 376 10.08 -6.18 -14.39
CA LYS A 376 11.14 -6.71 -13.51
C LYS A 376 12.42 -6.99 -14.30
N GLN A 377 13.54 -6.51 -13.77
CA GLN A 377 14.90 -6.80 -14.25
C GLN A 377 15.67 -7.57 -13.19
N ARG A 378 16.91 -7.96 -13.50
CA ARG A 378 17.79 -8.58 -12.50
C ARG A 378 18.05 -7.56 -11.39
N PRO A 379 17.76 -7.87 -10.11
CA PRO A 379 18.02 -6.95 -9.02
C PRO A 379 19.50 -6.57 -8.95
N LYS A 380 19.78 -5.30 -8.69
CA LYS A 380 21.14 -4.79 -8.52
C LYS A 380 21.17 -3.64 -7.53
N LEU A 381 22.35 -3.45 -6.94
CA LEU A 381 22.67 -2.29 -6.14
C LEU A 381 22.60 -1.03 -7.01
N LEU A 382 21.64 -0.14 -6.73
CA LEU A 382 21.51 1.15 -7.40
C LEU A 382 22.45 2.20 -6.78
N PRO A 383 22.93 3.20 -7.54
CA PRO A 383 23.65 4.32 -6.93
C PRO A 383 22.70 5.16 -6.08
N GLU A 384 23.24 5.75 -5.01
CA GLU A 384 22.51 6.76 -4.24
C GLU A 384 22.28 7.99 -5.14
N ASN A 385 21.05 8.51 -5.14
CA ASN A 385 20.65 9.65 -5.95
C ASN A 385 19.51 10.41 -5.26
N ALA A 386 19.87 11.20 -4.25
CA ALA A 386 18.96 12.04 -3.49
C ALA A 386 18.85 13.43 -4.15
N THR A 387 18.23 13.49 -5.33
CA THR A 387 17.96 14.75 -6.02
C THR A 387 16.56 14.76 -6.63
N PHE A 388 15.94 15.94 -6.62
CA PHE A 388 14.70 16.21 -7.33
C PHE A 388 14.95 16.73 -8.76
N GLU A 389 16.21 17.02 -9.09
CA GLU A 389 16.64 17.48 -10.42
C GLU A 389 16.61 16.34 -11.43
N ILE A 390 16.61 16.70 -12.72
CA ILE A 390 16.40 15.80 -13.86
C ILE A 390 17.64 15.80 -14.75
#